data_AF-M2SZP9-F1
#
_entry.id   AF-M2SZP9-F1
#
_cell.length_a   1.000
_cell.length_b   1.000
_cell.length_c   1.000
_cell.angle_alpha   90.00
_cell.angle_beta   90.00
_cell.angle_gamma   90.00
#
_symmetry.space_group_name_H-M   'P 1'
#
loop_
_entity.id
_entity.type
_entity.pdbx_description
1 polymer ?
#
loop_
_entity_poly.entity_id
_entity_poly.type
_entity_poly.pdbx_seq_one_letter_code
_entity_poly.pdbx_strand_id
1 'polypeptide(L)'
;FPIQGQESTCQNSAGTTRASGLCQLMRGSLRGPGEWCFPGTSSTPAMNTIFNNEKCVQQWGSEWSKGVCRPVSLCQGAGGPDYYKIC
;
A
#
# COMPACT_ATOMS: atom_id res chain seq x y z
N PHE A 1 14.83 10.55 -10.83
CA PHE A 1 14.80 11.24 -9.53
C PHE A 1 13.80 10.52 -8.63
N PRO A 2 14.12 10.30 -7.34
CA PRO A 2 13.15 9.74 -6.41
C PRO A 2 12.03 10.75 -6.15
N ILE A 3 10.78 10.28 -6.10
CA ILE A 3 9.62 11.03 -5.64
C ILE A 3 9.20 10.52 -4.27
N GLN A 4 8.60 11.39 -3.45
CA GLN A 4 8.10 10.98 -2.15
C GLN A 4 6.69 10.39 -2.30
N GLY A 5 6.54 9.14 -1.90
CA GLY A 5 5.27 8.43 -1.86
C GLY A 5 4.89 7.99 -0.45
N GLN A 6 3.83 7.20 -0.36
CA GLN A 6 3.44 6.49 0.86
C GLN A 6 3.35 5.01 0.55
N GLU A 7 3.71 4.17 1.51
CA GLU A 7 3.31 2.77 1.53
C GLU A 7 2.39 2.52 2.72
N SER A 8 1.41 1.63 2.53
CA SER A 8 0.36 1.38 3.51
C SER A 8 0.00 -0.08 3.65
N THR A 9 -0.51 -0.44 4.82
CA THR A 9 -0.93 -1.80 5.14
C THR A 9 -2.04 -1.77 6.18
N CYS A 10 -2.72 -2.89 6.35
CA CYS A 10 -3.60 -3.10 7.49
C CYS A 10 -2.87 -3.92 8.55
N GLN A 11 -2.99 -3.51 9.80
CA GLN A 11 -2.27 -4.08 10.93
C GLN A 11 -3.24 -4.63 11.97
N ASN A 12 -2.90 -5.78 12.55
CA ASN A 12 -3.62 -6.35 13.70
C ASN A 12 -3.00 -5.90 15.03
N SER A 13 -3.62 -6.29 16.16
CA SER A 13 -3.11 -5.96 17.50
C SER A 13 -1.74 -6.56 17.82
N ALA A 14 -1.36 -7.66 17.16
CA ALA A 14 -0.04 -8.28 17.26
C ALA A 14 1.03 -7.60 16.38
N GLY A 15 0.67 -6.55 15.65
CA GLY A 15 1.58 -5.82 14.77
C GLY A 15 1.82 -6.48 13.41
N THR A 16 1.17 -7.61 13.11
CA THR A 16 1.25 -8.28 11.80
C THR A 16 0.61 -7.41 10.73
N THR A 17 1.16 -7.45 9.51
CA THR A 17 0.73 -6.63 8.38
C THR A 17 0.02 -7.44 7.31
N ARG A 18 -0.89 -6.80 6.57
CA ARG A 18 -1.59 -7.39 5.42
C ARG A 18 -2.04 -6.30 4.46
N ALA A 19 -1.59 -6.38 3.20
CA ALA A 19 -2.01 -5.43 2.17
C ALA A 19 -2.48 -6.04 0.83
N SER A 20 -2.21 -7.32 0.56
CA SER A 20 -2.30 -7.90 -0.79
C SER A 20 -3.62 -7.63 -1.53
N GLY A 21 -4.78 -7.92 -0.90
CA GLY A 21 -6.09 -7.75 -1.54
C GLY A 21 -6.43 -6.30 -1.89
N LEU A 22 -6.27 -5.38 -0.93
CA LEU A 22 -6.48 -3.95 -1.17
C LEU A 22 -5.46 -3.38 -2.17
N CYS A 23 -4.22 -3.85 -2.11
CA CYS A 23 -3.16 -3.38 -2.99
C CYS A 23 -3.46 -3.70 -4.46
N GLN A 24 -3.94 -4.91 -4.74
CA GLN A 24 -4.35 -5.33 -6.07
C GLN A 24 -5.54 -4.50 -6.61
N LEU A 25 -6.54 -4.24 -5.76
CA LEU A 25 -7.73 -3.46 -6.15
C LEU A 25 -7.38 -2.07 -6.66
N MET A 26 -6.34 -1.45 -6.09
CA MET A 26 -5.95 -0.09 -6.43
C MET A 26 -4.79 0.01 -7.42
N ARG A 27 -4.39 -1.11 -8.05
CA ARG A 27 -3.19 -1.18 -8.94
C ARG A 27 -1.91 -0.75 -8.23
N GLY A 28 -1.84 -0.99 -6.92
CA GLY A 28 -0.63 -0.82 -6.14
C GLY A 28 0.36 -1.96 -6.38
N SER A 29 1.55 -1.82 -5.83
CA SER A 29 2.59 -2.84 -5.82
C SER A 29 2.94 -3.22 -4.38
N LEU A 30 3.17 -4.51 -4.15
CA LEU A 30 3.59 -5.01 -2.85
C LEU A 30 5.10 -4.90 -2.72
N ARG A 31 5.58 -4.44 -1.56
CA ARG A 31 7.00 -4.46 -1.21
C ARG A 31 7.56 -5.89 -1.11
N GLY A 32 6.73 -6.82 -0.64
CA GLY A 32 7.08 -8.21 -0.46
C GLY A 32 5.86 -9.08 -0.13
N PRO A 33 6.05 -10.40 0.04
CA PRO A 33 4.97 -11.32 0.40
C PRO A 33 4.34 -10.94 1.75
N GLY A 34 3.05 -10.59 1.75
CA GLY A 34 2.29 -10.26 2.97
C GLY A 34 2.50 -8.85 3.53
N GLU A 35 3.18 -7.97 2.81
CA GLU A 35 3.67 -6.70 3.38
C GLU A 35 2.80 -5.47 3.05
N TRP A 36 3.49 -4.35 2.82
CA TRP A 36 3.04 -2.99 2.56
C TRP A 36 2.81 -2.80 1.08
N CYS A 37 1.78 -2.03 0.77
CA CYS A 37 1.41 -1.62 -0.57
C CYS A 37 1.91 -0.20 -0.83
N PHE A 38 2.51 0.04 -1.98
CA PHE A 38 2.86 1.37 -2.45
C PHE A 38 2.20 1.65 -3.80
N PRO A 39 2.08 2.92 -4.23
CA PRO A 39 1.62 3.28 -5.56
C PRO A 39 2.43 2.55 -6.63
N GLY A 40 1.77 1.67 -7.39
CA GLY A 40 2.41 0.98 -8.51
C GLY A 40 2.49 1.86 -9.74
N THR A 41 1.57 2.83 -9.84
CA THR A 41 1.48 3.76 -10.95
C THR A 41 1.15 5.20 -10.51
N SER A 42 1.33 6.16 -11.41
CA SER A 42 0.88 7.56 -11.27
C SER A 42 -0.64 7.70 -11.06
N SER A 43 -1.41 6.72 -11.55
CA SER A 43 -2.86 6.65 -11.43
C SER A 43 -3.36 5.92 -10.18
N THR A 44 -2.47 5.35 -9.37
CA THR A 44 -2.88 4.71 -8.12
C THR A 44 -3.48 5.77 -7.17
N PRO A 45 -4.68 5.53 -6.61
CA PRO A 45 -5.26 6.42 -5.59
C PRO A 45 -4.33 6.64 -4.39
N ALA A 46 -4.53 7.73 -3.66
CA ALA A 46 -3.78 7.97 -2.43
C ALA A 46 -3.93 6.78 -1.45
N MET A 47 -2.81 6.21 -1.00
CA MET A 47 -2.80 4.95 -0.23
C MET A 47 -3.68 5.00 1.01
N ASN A 48 -3.66 6.12 1.73
CA ASN A 48 -4.44 6.34 2.95
C ASN A 48 -5.96 6.34 2.73
N THR A 49 -6.44 6.53 1.50
CA THR A 49 -7.88 6.44 1.19
C THR A 49 -8.36 5.00 1.13
N ILE A 50 -7.48 4.06 0.79
CA ILE A 50 -7.79 2.62 0.70
C ILE A 50 -7.37 1.88 1.97
N PHE A 51 -6.21 2.21 2.53
CA PHE A 51 -5.69 1.60 3.76
C PHE A 51 -6.09 2.43 5.00
N ASN A 52 -7.40 2.45 5.28
CA ASN A 52 -7.97 3.06 6.48
C ASN A 52 -8.68 2.00 7.34
N ASN A 53 -8.97 2.35 8.60
CA ASN A 53 -9.55 1.42 9.57
C ASN A 53 -10.83 0.75 9.06
N GLU A 54 -11.73 1.50 8.43
CA GLU A 54 -13.00 0.98 7.92
C GLU A 54 -12.77 -0.06 6.81
N LYS A 55 -11.92 0.27 5.82
CA LYS A 55 -11.59 -0.61 4.71
C LYS A 55 -10.83 -1.86 5.14
N CYS A 56 -9.92 -1.71 6.11
CA CYS A 56 -9.22 -2.85 6.69
C CYS A 56 -10.20 -3.83 7.37
N VAL A 57 -11.17 -3.31 8.14
CA VAL A 57 -12.22 -4.14 8.76
C VAL A 57 -13.13 -4.77 7.71
N GLN A 58 -13.56 -4.02 6.68
CA GLN A 58 -14.40 -4.54 5.60
C GLN A 58 -13.74 -5.69 4.85
N GLN A 59 -12.42 -5.61 4.63
CA GLN A 59 -11.69 -6.58 3.81
C GLN A 59 -11.28 -7.84 4.57
N TRP A 60 -10.89 -7.73 5.85
CA TRP A 60 -10.31 -8.84 6.61
C TRP A 60 -10.91 -9.06 8.01
N GLY A 61 -11.90 -8.28 8.41
CA GLY A 61 -12.55 -8.38 9.71
C GLY A 61 -11.89 -7.51 10.80
N SER A 62 -12.52 -7.50 11.98
CA SER A 62 -12.16 -6.61 13.10
C SER A 62 -10.75 -6.85 13.67
N GLU A 63 -10.17 -8.03 13.42
CA GLU A 63 -8.78 -8.34 13.80
C GLU A 63 -7.77 -7.46 13.05
N TRP A 64 -8.11 -6.97 11.85
CA TRP A 64 -7.28 -6.08 11.02
C TRP A 64 -7.88 -4.67 11.02
N SER A 65 -8.04 -4.05 12.18
CA SER A 65 -8.80 -2.80 12.33
C SER A 65 -7.98 -1.51 12.14
N LYS A 66 -6.69 -1.62 11.84
CA LYS A 66 -5.79 -0.45 11.78
C LYS A 66 -5.16 -0.27 10.40
N GLY A 67 -5.52 0.80 9.69
CA GLY A 67 -4.79 1.25 8.51
C GLY A 67 -3.54 2.03 8.92
N VAL A 68 -2.37 1.62 8.42
CA VAL A 68 -1.09 2.27 8.72
C VAL A 68 -0.44 2.71 7.42
N CYS A 69 0.00 3.96 7.35
CA CYS A 69 0.70 4.53 6.20
C CYS A 69 2.04 5.10 6.68
N ARG A 70 3.10 4.97 5.88
CA ARG A 70 4.40 5.58 6.14
C ARG A 70 5.03 6.13 4.85
N PRO A 71 5.88 7.17 4.95
CA PRO A 71 6.57 7.69 3.77
C PRO A 71 7.50 6.64 3.16
N VAL A 72 7.60 6.63 1.84
CA VAL A 72 8.53 5.79 1.08
C VAL A 72 9.11 6.59 -0.09
N SER A 73 10.35 6.30 -0.47
CA SER A 73 10.94 6.85 -1.69
C SER A 73 10.59 5.97 -2.88
N LEU A 74 10.03 6.56 -3.93
CA LEU A 74 9.66 5.87 -5.15
C LEU A 74 10.54 6.32 -6.31
N CYS A 75 10.97 5.36 -7.12
CA CYS A 75 11.76 5.53 -8.32
C CYS A 75 10.94 5.07 -9.51
N GLN A 76 11.30 5.52 -10.71
CA GLN A 76 10.69 5.01 -11.94
C GLN A 76 10.94 3.51 -12.07
N GLY A 77 9.86 2.75 -12.25
CA GLY A 77 9.84 1.30 -12.42
C GLY A 77 10.03 0.87 -13.87
N ALA A 78 10.22 -0.43 -14.08
CA ALA A 78 10.19 -1.02 -15.41
C ALA A 78 8.74 -1.08 -15.91
N GLY A 79 8.42 -0.33 -16.95
CA GLY A 79 7.05 -0.21 -17.47
C GLY A 79 6.74 1.13 -18.13
N GLY A 80 7.57 2.15 -17.90
CA GLY A 80 7.40 3.48 -18.48
C GLY A 80 7.49 4.58 -17.42
N PRO A 81 7.23 5.84 -17.78
CA PRO A 81 7.27 6.97 -16.85
C PRO A 81 6.20 6.89 -15.76
N ASP A 82 5.12 6.14 -16.00
CA ASP A 82 3.99 6.03 -15.08
C ASP A 82 4.09 4.93 -14.05
N TYR A 83 5.13 4.10 -14.08
CA TYR A 83 5.30 2.97 -13.17
C TYR A 83 6.31 3.30 -12.09
N TYR A 84 6.04 2.87 -10.87
CA TYR A 84 6.90 3.11 -9.73
C TYR A 84 7.42 1.83 -9.10
N LYS A 85 8.60 1.92 -8.50
CA LYS A 85 9.18 0.92 -7.60
C LYS A 85 9.75 1.63 -6.38
N ILE A 86 9.93 0.91 -5.29
CA ILE A 86 10.66 1.44 -4.14
C ILE A 86 12.12 1.69 -4.55
N CYS A 87 12.65 2.85 -4.14
CA CYS A 87 14.08 3.05 -3.97
C CYS A 87 14.45 2.53 -2.57
#